data_AF-A0A0S6W311-F1
#
_entry.id   AF-A0A0S6W311-F1
#
_cell.length_a   1.000
_cell.length_b   1.000
_cell.length_c   1.000
_cell.angle_alpha   90.00
_cell.angle_beta   90.00
_cell.angle_gamma   90.00
#
_symmetry.space_group_name_H-M   'P 1'
#
loop_
_entity.id
_entity.type
_entity.pdbx_description
1 polymer ?
#
loop_
_entity_poly.entity_id
_entity_poly.type
_entity_poly.pdbx_seq_one_letter_code
_entity_poly.pdbx_strand_id
1 'polypeptide(L)'
;MRAIRRLMRLRWFQGMLWGLFCACIACSNMTNGQEPAIDAQATPTPAKTPSKVVDISAENFNFNKAQKIITYSGNVKVVQQETTLFSDRLEAHLDESGRQIAKTVASGNVRIASSSGMATGEQGIFYNTEQKIELIGNAKVWQDNNTVTAQRIVAFLQEKVVEAYADEAKTDSRVVMTIYSTGEFSNPFEMMSGATETPQPEPLAAQPTAEATVEKKEDAPKGDEKATPAVITSKTLRLNDNEHRAIFTGDVVAKKPPTELRADEMIVYIMKTPDNRNDIEKIDVSGHVKVTHETTVITGETGEFLNKAQKATVRGTPEKKAHVDDSAQNLTMDALIITANLATGEIGATGAATQVEPENETEEPGKERIHMQFGVDDAQTMLDQPATQPTTYSITEESVAKFRQEKIPDATIEKLSPLKNQMFSHEADFLKAVEDAIGKELTAKYKKALLKHSAKVEKTTEKGENPSVTIYPKKGK
;
A
#
# COMPACT_ATOMS: atom_id res chain seq x y z
N MET A 1 -44.03 36.12 -31.09
CA MET A 1 -43.28 37.33 -30.67
C MET A 1 -41.82 36.94 -30.49
N ARG A 2 -40.94 37.24 -31.46
CA ARG A 2 -39.82 38.21 -31.35
C ARG A 2 -39.09 38.13 -29.99
N ALA A 3 -37.94 37.44 -29.94
CA ALA A 3 -36.56 37.97 -30.02
C ALA A 3 -36.04 38.41 -28.62
N ILE A 4 -34.90 37.95 -28.09
CA ILE A 4 -33.52 38.42 -28.36
C ILE A 4 -32.52 37.66 -27.44
N ARG A 5 -31.39 37.18 -28.04
CA ARG A 5 -29.96 37.08 -27.60
C ARG A 5 -29.64 36.60 -26.15
N ARG A 6 -28.60 35.79 -25.86
CA ARG A 6 -27.20 35.89 -26.33
C ARG A 6 -26.32 34.74 -25.74
N LEU A 7 -25.46 34.14 -26.58
CA LEU A 7 -24.08 33.58 -26.34
C LEU A 7 -23.85 32.51 -25.23
N MET A 8 -22.95 31.51 -25.33
CA MET A 8 -22.13 30.87 -26.37
C MET A 8 -21.45 29.65 -25.69
N ARG A 9 -21.68 28.43 -26.21
CA ARG A 9 -20.70 27.35 -26.55
C ARG A 9 -19.63 27.00 -25.50
N LEU A 10 -19.51 25.82 -24.86
CA LEU A 10 -19.78 24.40 -25.13
C LEU A 10 -19.12 23.75 -26.37
N ARG A 11 -18.32 22.70 -26.06
CA ARG A 11 -17.72 21.59 -26.87
C ARG A 11 -16.42 21.92 -27.61
N TRP A 12 -15.28 21.28 -27.30
CA TRP A 12 -14.86 19.85 -27.42
C TRP A 12 -14.26 19.52 -28.80
N PHE A 13 -13.19 18.70 -28.79
CA PHE A 13 -12.47 18.03 -29.92
C PHE A 13 -11.64 18.95 -30.84
N GLN A 14 -10.52 18.56 -31.47
CA GLN A 14 -9.53 17.47 -31.41
C GLN A 14 -8.42 17.85 -32.42
N GLY A 15 -7.21 17.28 -32.27
CA GLY A 15 -6.37 16.72 -33.36
C GLY A 15 -5.78 17.60 -34.48
N MET A 16 -4.46 17.48 -34.68
CA MET A 16 -3.63 17.55 -35.93
C MET A 16 -2.24 18.09 -35.55
N LEU A 17 -1.09 17.38 -35.62
CA LEU A 17 -0.45 16.55 -36.64
C LEU A 17 -0.20 17.25 -38.00
N TRP A 18 1.05 17.09 -38.49
CA TRP A 18 1.71 17.61 -39.72
C TRP A 18 2.44 18.95 -39.54
N GLY A 19 3.73 19.14 -39.84
CA GLY A 19 4.63 18.43 -40.76
C GLY A 19 4.77 19.24 -42.05
N LEU A 20 5.94 19.82 -42.33
CA LEU A 20 6.44 20.01 -43.70
C LEU A 20 7.91 20.44 -43.76
N PHE A 21 8.53 19.90 -44.79
CA PHE A 21 9.94 19.74 -45.14
C PHE A 21 10.20 20.57 -46.41
N CYS A 22 11.45 21.02 -46.65
CA CYS A 22 12.04 21.35 -47.97
C CYS A 22 11.39 22.49 -48.82
N ALA A 23 12.05 23.19 -49.75
CA ALA A 23 13.41 23.18 -50.32
C ALA A 23 13.65 24.54 -51.03
N CYS A 24 14.92 24.89 -51.21
CA CYS A 24 15.38 25.80 -52.26
C CYS A 24 15.41 25.08 -53.62
N ILE A 25 15.19 25.78 -54.73
CA ILE A 25 16.09 25.92 -55.91
C ILE A 25 15.41 26.72 -57.05
N ALA A 26 16.24 27.50 -57.73
CA ALA A 26 16.09 28.55 -58.73
C ALA A 26 15.36 28.24 -60.06
N CYS A 27 14.96 29.30 -60.77
CA CYS A 27 15.38 29.58 -62.17
C CYS A 27 15.04 31.02 -62.61
N SER A 28 15.93 31.59 -63.43
CA SER A 28 15.91 32.95 -64.01
C SER A 28 15.33 32.96 -65.43
N ASN A 29 14.71 34.08 -65.86
CA ASN A 29 15.08 34.81 -67.11
C ASN A 29 14.21 36.07 -67.41
N MET A 30 14.95 37.17 -67.64
CA MET A 30 14.76 38.39 -68.48
C MET A 30 13.37 38.79 -69.04
N THR A 31 12.93 40.05 -68.80
CA THR A 31 13.13 41.20 -69.75
C THR A 31 12.37 42.48 -69.32
N ASN A 32 13.06 43.62 -69.46
CA ASN A 32 12.68 45.05 -69.55
C ASN A 32 11.49 45.68 -68.79
N GLY A 33 11.78 46.77 -68.07
CA GLY A 33 10.88 47.92 -67.95
C GLY A 33 10.95 48.73 -66.63
N GLN A 34 11.78 49.78 -66.62
CA GLN A 34 11.68 51.04 -65.83
C GLN A 34 11.32 51.01 -64.33
N GLU A 35 12.29 51.39 -63.49
CA GLU A 35 12.03 52.14 -62.25
C GLU A 35 11.46 53.55 -62.56
N PRO A 36 10.55 54.06 -61.72
CA PRO A 36 11.01 54.92 -60.63
C PRO A 36 10.33 54.70 -59.27
N ALA A 37 11.17 54.79 -58.24
CA ALA A 37 11.03 55.43 -56.93
C ALA A 37 9.69 55.39 -56.13
N ILE A 38 9.77 54.58 -55.05
CA ILE A 38 9.37 54.84 -53.64
C ILE A 38 7.96 55.40 -53.36
N ASP A 39 7.04 54.50 -52.97
CA ASP A 39 6.19 54.75 -51.80
C ASP A 39 5.90 53.44 -51.04
N ALA A 40 5.83 53.54 -49.73
CA ALA A 40 5.95 52.45 -48.78
C ALA A 40 4.75 51.47 -48.80
N GLN A 41 5.01 50.20 -49.12
CA GLN A 41 4.13 49.09 -48.78
C GLN A 41 4.86 48.08 -47.90
N ALA A 42 4.40 48.02 -46.65
CA ALA A 42 4.78 47.03 -45.67
C ALA A 42 4.63 45.63 -46.27
N THR A 43 5.76 44.97 -46.52
CA THR A 43 5.78 43.53 -46.67
C THR A 43 5.44 42.95 -45.28
N PRO A 44 4.37 42.13 -45.15
CA PRO A 44 4.19 41.38 -43.92
C PRO A 44 5.37 40.41 -43.83
N THR A 45 6.33 40.73 -42.96
CA THR A 45 7.33 39.80 -42.47
C THR A 45 6.62 38.48 -42.15
N PRO A 46 7.00 37.34 -42.76
CA PRO A 46 6.46 36.05 -42.34
C PRO A 46 6.76 35.91 -40.85
N ALA A 47 5.69 35.86 -40.06
CA ALA A 47 5.76 35.79 -38.61
C ALA A 47 6.70 34.64 -38.23
N LYS A 48 7.87 35.00 -37.70
CA LYS A 48 8.80 34.09 -37.06
C LYS A 48 8.03 33.42 -35.92
N THR A 49 7.61 32.19 -36.15
CA THR A 49 7.08 31.32 -35.10
C THR A 49 8.05 31.38 -33.92
N PRO A 50 7.60 31.63 -32.68
CA PRO A 50 8.50 31.71 -31.54
C PRO A 50 9.13 30.32 -31.32
N SER A 51 10.34 30.14 -31.85
CA SER A 51 11.22 29.05 -31.45
C SER A 51 11.44 29.19 -29.95
N LYS A 52 11.15 28.15 -29.16
CA LYS A 52 11.46 28.12 -27.73
C LYS A 52 12.94 28.48 -27.56
N VAL A 53 13.23 29.65 -26.98
CA VAL A 53 14.61 30.12 -26.78
C VAL A 53 15.19 29.34 -25.61
N VAL A 54 16.39 28.80 -25.80
CA VAL A 54 17.20 28.18 -24.74
C VAL A 54 18.34 29.13 -24.45
N ASP A 55 18.47 29.55 -23.19
CA ASP A 55 19.56 30.38 -22.71
C ASP A 55 20.59 29.50 -21.99
N ILE A 56 21.86 29.68 -22.29
CA ILE A 56 22.97 28.90 -21.70
C ILE A 56 24.08 29.86 -21.28
N SER A 57 24.40 29.88 -19.99
CA SER A 57 25.52 30.62 -19.43
C SER A 57 26.55 29.66 -18.84
N ALA A 58 27.84 29.88 -19.11
CA ALA A 58 28.96 29.11 -18.59
C ALA A 58 30.25 29.93 -18.65
N GLU A 59 31.32 29.45 -18.02
CA GLU A 59 32.63 30.09 -18.08
C GLU A 59 33.37 29.82 -19.40
N ASN A 60 33.28 28.58 -19.89
CA ASN A 60 34.01 28.14 -21.07
C ASN A 60 33.04 27.56 -22.11
N PHE A 61 33.37 27.80 -23.37
CA PHE A 61 32.64 27.29 -24.53
C PHE A 61 33.62 26.72 -25.55
N ASN A 62 33.35 25.50 -26.02
CA ASN A 62 34.08 24.88 -27.10
C ASN A 62 33.11 24.26 -28.10
N PHE A 63 33.36 24.45 -29.40
CA PHE A 63 32.62 23.74 -30.44
C PHE A 63 33.59 22.96 -31.32
N ASN A 64 33.61 21.64 -31.16
CA ASN A 64 34.34 20.74 -32.04
C ASN A 64 33.47 20.41 -33.25
N LYS A 65 33.70 21.11 -34.37
CA LYS A 65 32.97 20.90 -35.63
C LYS A 65 33.19 19.50 -36.24
N ALA A 66 34.39 18.93 -36.08
CA ALA A 66 34.71 17.62 -36.64
C ALA A 66 33.95 16.50 -35.91
N GLN A 67 33.85 16.61 -34.58
CA GLN A 67 33.09 15.68 -33.75
C GLN A 67 31.60 16.04 -33.63
N LYS A 68 31.22 17.25 -34.06
CA LYS A 68 29.86 17.82 -33.93
C LYS A 68 29.39 17.88 -32.48
N ILE A 69 30.29 18.24 -31.56
CA ILE A 69 30.04 18.34 -30.13
C ILE A 69 30.25 19.79 -29.68
N ILE A 70 29.25 20.35 -29.01
CA ILE A 70 29.33 21.64 -28.32
C ILE A 70 29.50 21.36 -26.84
N THR A 71 30.53 21.93 -26.21
CA THR A 71 30.84 21.76 -24.79
C THR A 71 30.80 23.10 -24.07
N TYR A 72 30.04 23.15 -22.98
CA TYR A 72 30.05 24.23 -22.00
C TYR A 72 30.65 23.69 -20.71
N SER A 73 31.52 24.43 -20.04
CA SER A 73 32.10 24.00 -18.76
C SER A 73 32.39 25.16 -17.81
N GLY A 74 32.29 24.87 -16.52
CA GLY A 74 32.40 25.86 -15.44
C GLY A 74 31.04 26.51 -15.18
N ASN A 75 30.42 26.15 -14.05
CA ASN A 75 29.17 26.73 -13.54
C ASN A 75 28.08 26.87 -14.61
N VAL A 76 27.82 25.79 -15.37
CA VAL A 76 26.85 25.81 -16.46
C VAL A 76 25.45 25.97 -15.91
N LYS A 77 24.71 26.95 -16.44
CA LYS A 77 23.28 27.15 -16.19
C LYS A 77 22.56 27.23 -17.52
N VAL A 78 21.54 26.39 -17.69
CA VAL A 78 20.64 26.35 -18.84
C VAL A 78 19.26 26.78 -18.38
N VAL A 79 18.63 27.72 -19.08
CA VAL A 79 17.26 28.15 -18.82
C VAL A 79 16.43 27.94 -20.09
N GLN A 80 15.34 27.18 -19.97
CA GLN A 80 14.38 26.98 -21.03
C GLN A 80 12.96 27.08 -20.46
N GLN A 81 12.24 28.12 -20.85
CA GLN A 81 10.90 28.41 -20.31
C GLN A 81 10.95 28.52 -18.77
N GLU A 82 10.30 27.60 -18.05
CA GLU A 82 10.29 27.52 -16.58
C GLU A 82 11.30 26.50 -16.03
N THR A 83 12.06 25.82 -16.90
CA THR A 83 13.05 24.82 -16.50
C THR A 83 14.43 25.44 -16.43
N THR A 84 15.13 25.21 -15.32
CA THR A 84 16.53 25.57 -15.12
C THR A 84 17.35 24.32 -14.81
N LEU A 85 18.44 24.12 -15.54
CA LEU A 85 19.43 23.07 -15.30
C LEU A 85 20.76 23.70 -14.88
N PHE A 86 21.37 23.16 -13.83
CA PHE A 86 22.72 23.49 -13.37
C PHE A 86 23.63 22.26 -13.49
N SER A 87 24.87 22.46 -13.87
CA SER A 87 25.90 21.40 -13.94
C SER A 87 27.31 21.97 -14.04
N ASP A 88 28.33 21.16 -13.79
CA ASP A 88 29.73 21.57 -13.97
C ASP A 88 30.13 21.59 -15.46
N ARG A 89 29.59 20.66 -16.25
CA ARG A 89 29.85 20.52 -17.69
C ARG A 89 28.60 20.06 -18.44
N LEU A 90 28.39 20.59 -19.63
CA LEU A 90 27.29 20.25 -20.54
C LEU A 90 27.84 19.99 -21.95
N GLU A 91 27.56 18.81 -22.50
CA GLU A 91 27.91 18.43 -23.87
C GLU A 91 26.65 18.24 -24.70
N ALA A 92 26.50 19.01 -25.77
CA ALA A 92 25.44 18.83 -26.76
C ALA A 92 26.03 18.19 -28.03
N HIS A 93 25.55 16.99 -28.34
CA HIS A 93 25.89 16.23 -29.53
C HIS A 93 24.88 16.56 -30.62
N LEU A 94 25.37 17.06 -31.75
CA LEU A 94 24.54 17.34 -32.90
C LEU A 94 24.27 16.07 -33.70
N ASP A 95 23.19 16.09 -34.47
CA ASP A 95 22.82 15.05 -35.41
C ASP A 95 23.82 14.94 -36.58
N GLU A 96 23.62 13.96 -37.46
CA GLU A 96 24.46 13.80 -38.65
C GLU A 96 24.44 15.04 -39.55
N SER A 97 23.33 15.79 -39.58
CA SER A 97 23.26 17.03 -40.35
C SER A 97 24.04 18.18 -39.71
N GLY A 98 24.41 18.07 -38.43
CA GLY A 98 25.10 19.12 -37.66
C GLY A 98 24.22 20.33 -37.39
N ARG A 99 22.89 20.21 -37.52
CA ARG A 99 21.93 21.32 -37.41
C ARG A 99 21.01 21.18 -36.21
N GLN A 100 20.83 19.97 -35.69
CA GLN A 100 19.93 19.70 -34.58
C GLN A 100 20.67 19.03 -33.44
N ILE A 101 20.27 19.30 -32.20
CA ILE A 101 20.78 18.57 -31.04
C ILE A 101 20.10 17.20 -31.01
N ALA A 102 20.89 16.14 -31.04
CA ALA A 102 20.42 14.77 -30.91
C ALA A 102 20.43 14.33 -29.44
N LYS A 103 21.49 14.67 -28.70
CA LYS A 103 21.71 14.25 -27.32
C LYS A 103 22.43 15.34 -26.53
N THR A 104 22.03 15.54 -25.28
CA THR A 104 22.72 16.42 -24.34
C THR A 104 23.15 15.64 -23.11
N VAL A 105 24.37 15.84 -22.63
CA VAL A 105 24.93 15.21 -21.44
C VAL A 105 25.39 16.30 -20.48
N ALA A 106 24.71 16.45 -19.35
CA ALA A 106 25.11 17.27 -18.23
C ALA A 106 25.83 16.39 -17.20
N SER A 107 26.97 16.82 -16.69
CA SER A 107 27.77 16.06 -15.72
C SER A 107 28.32 16.96 -14.63
N GLY A 108 28.40 16.42 -13.41
CA GLY A 108 28.89 17.12 -12.23
C GLY A 108 27.81 18.01 -11.62
N ASN A 109 27.46 17.75 -10.35
CA ASN A 109 26.50 18.52 -9.56
C ASN A 109 25.19 18.85 -10.31
N VAL A 110 24.63 17.87 -11.04
CA VAL A 110 23.46 18.10 -11.89
C VAL A 110 22.24 18.40 -11.01
N ARG A 111 21.61 19.55 -11.25
CA ARG A 111 20.36 19.96 -10.59
C ARG A 111 19.40 20.54 -11.62
N ILE A 112 18.18 20.03 -11.66
CA ILE A 112 17.12 20.45 -12.56
C ILE A 112 15.97 20.95 -11.70
N ALA A 113 15.50 22.17 -11.97
CA ALA A 113 14.31 22.75 -11.36
C ALA A 113 13.32 23.11 -12.47
N SER A 114 12.06 22.76 -12.27
CA SER A 114 10.96 23.04 -13.20
C SER A 114 9.71 23.42 -12.42
N SER A 115 8.63 23.84 -13.10
CA SER A 115 7.35 24.09 -12.44
C SER A 115 6.69 22.83 -11.87
N SER A 116 7.00 21.65 -12.42
CA SER A 116 6.45 20.37 -11.94
C SER A 116 7.28 19.71 -10.84
N GLY A 117 8.50 20.16 -10.59
CA GLY A 117 9.36 19.50 -9.61
C GLY A 117 10.85 19.77 -9.76
N MET A 118 11.63 19.05 -8.96
CA MET A 118 13.09 19.14 -8.91
C MET A 118 13.73 17.77 -9.12
N ALA A 119 14.94 17.75 -9.67
CA ALA A 119 15.73 16.54 -9.80
C ALA A 119 17.22 16.82 -9.60
N THR A 120 17.94 15.87 -9.03
CA THR A 120 19.39 15.94 -8.81
C THR A 120 20.06 14.63 -9.21
N GLY A 121 21.34 14.69 -9.60
CA GLY A 121 22.16 13.51 -9.87
C GLY A 121 23.60 13.88 -10.20
N GLU A 122 24.43 12.88 -10.47
CA GLU A 122 25.82 13.08 -10.93
C GLU A 122 25.88 13.37 -12.43
N GLN A 123 25.00 12.75 -13.21
CA GLN A 123 24.90 12.94 -14.65
C GLN A 123 23.43 12.95 -15.10
N GLY A 124 23.11 13.85 -16.03
CA GLY A 124 21.81 13.92 -16.68
C GLY A 124 21.98 13.83 -18.20
N ILE A 125 21.27 12.92 -18.85
CA ILE A 125 21.31 12.74 -20.30
C ILE A 125 19.92 13.02 -20.86
N PHE A 126 19.82 13.91 -21.84
CA PHE A 126 18.60 14.15 -22.60
C PHE A 126 18.75 13.64 -24.02
N TYR A 127 17.86 12.73 -24.43
CA TYR A 127 17.74 12.21 -25.78
C TYR A 127 16.59 12.95 -26.47
N ASN A 128 16.93 13.86 -27.38
CA ASN A 128 15.94 14.75 -27.99
C ASN A 128 14.99 14.00 -28.93
N THR A 129 15.47 13.00 -29.69
CA THR A 129 14.62 12.21 -30.59
C THR A 129 13.64 11.33 -29.83
N GLU A 130 14.10 10.70 -28.74
CA GLU A 130 13.28 9.81 -27.91
C GLU A 130 12.39 10.58 -26.91
N GLN A 131 12.66 11.88 -26.71
CA GLN A 131 12.07 12.68 -25.62
C GLN A 131 12.22 11.97 -24.27
N LYS A 132 13.45 11.53 -23.98
CA LYS A 132 13.81 10.72 -22.82
C LYS A 132 14.91 11.41 -22.01
N ILE A 133 14.75 11.46 -20.69
CA ILE A 133 15.77 11.96 -19.76
C ILE A 133 16.28 10.78 -18.93
N GLU A 134 17.59 10.68 -18.74
CA GLU A 134 18.22 9.73 -17.82
C GLU A 134 19.05 10.47 -16.78
N LEU A 135 18.74 10.28 -15.50
CA LEU A 135 19.56 10.75 -14.38
C LEU A 135 20.31 9.56 -13.80
N ILE A 136 21.61 9.72 -13.59
CA ILE A 136 22.52 8.65 -13.17
C ILE A 136 23.36 9.15 -11.99
N GLY A 137 23.57 8.28 -11.01
CA GLY A 137 24.40 8.53 -9.83
C GLY A 137 23.63 9.33 -8.78
N ASN A 138 23.28 8.67 -7.67
CA ASN A 138 22.55 9.28 -6.55
C ASN A 138 21.33 10.11 -7.00
N ALA A 139 20.60 9.59 -8.00
CA ALA A 139 19.51 10.30 -8.65
C ALA A 139 18.35 10.47 -7.67
N LYS A 140 17.84 11.69 -7.54
CA LYS A 140 16.72 12.03 -6.67
C LYS A 140 15.76 12.97 -7.37
N VAL A 141 14.48 12.65 -7.35
CA VAL A 141 13.41 13.41 -8.01
C VAL A 141 12.34 13.74 -6.97
N TRP A 142 11.84 14.97 -7.00
CA TRP A 142 10.73 15.44 -6.20
C TRP A 142 9.65 15.98 -7.13
N GLN A 143 8.44 15.42 -7.05
CA GLN A 143 7.30 15.80 -7.90
C GLN A 143 5.99 15.49 -7.16
N ASP A 144 5.03 16.41 -7.18
CA ASP A 144 3.69 16.24 -6.61
C ASP A 144 3.68 15.63 -5.19
N ASN A 145 4.53 16.16 -4.29
CA ASN A 145 4.74 15.66 -2.92
C ASN A 145 5.18 14.18 -2.83
N ASN A 146 5.79 13.66 -3.89
CA ASN A 146 6.50 12.39 -3.87
C ASN A 146 7.99 12.63 -4.00
N THR A 147 8.79 11.76 -3.39
CA THR A 147 10.24 11.70 -3.62
C THR A 147 10.61 10.33 -4.13
N VAL A 148 11.40 10.26 -5.20
CA VAL A 148 11.98 9.02 -5.73
C VAL A 148 13.49 9.15 -5.68
N THR A 149 14.18 8.19 -5.07
CA THR A 149 15.65 8.10 -5.03
C THR A 149 16.09 6.76 -5.62
N ALA A 150 17.09 6.78 -6.49
CA ALA A 150 17.61 5.58 -7.15
C ALA A 150 19.04 5.79 -7.70
N GLN A 151 19.69 4.72 -8.13
CA GLN A 151 20.98 4.84 -8.83
C GLN A 151 20.78 5.42 -10.24
N ARG A 152 19.70 5.05 -10.91
CA ARG A 152 19.32 5.54 -12.24
C ARG A 152 17.83 5.80 -12.30
N ILE A 153 17.43 6.93 -12.86
CA ILE A 153 16.03 7.29 -13.13
C ILE A 153 15.92 7.65 -14.61
N VAL A 154 14.93 7.08 -15.29
CA VAL A 154 14.63 7.32 -16.71
C VAL A 154 13.22 7.89 -16.80
N ALA A 155 13.07 9.07 -17.39
CA ALA A 155 11.78 9.70 -17.61
C ALA A 155 11.47 9.76 -19.12
N PHE A 156 10.34 9.16 -19.51
CA PHE A 156 9.80 9.20 -20.86
C PHE A 156 8.75 10.30 -20.94
N LEU A 157 9.14 11.45 -21.50
CA LEU A 157 8.34 12.68 -21.43
C LEU A 157 7.01 12.60 -22.20
N GLN A 158 7.00 11.84 -23.31
CA GLN A 158 5.79 11.65 -24.12
C GLN A 158 4.78 10.73 -23.43
N GLU A 159 5.27 9.65 -22.80
CA GLU A 159 4.43 8.64 -22.15
C GLU A 159 4.01 9.05 -20.74
N LYS A 160 4.72 10.02 -20.15
CA LYS A 160 4.66 10.37 -18.72
C LYS A 160 4.89 9.17 -17.82
N VAL A 161 5.92 8.41 -18.18
CA VAL A 161 6.39 7.24 -17.44
C VAL A 161 7.75 7.56 -16.85
N VAL A 162 7.93 7.23 -15.58
CA VAL A 162 9.21 7.31 -14.88
C VAL A 162 9.60 5.92 -14.42
N GLU A 163 10.77 5.47 -14.83
CA GLU A 163 11.38 4.22 -14.39
C GLU A 163 12.58 4.53 -13.50
N ALA A 164 12.75 3.77 -12.42
CA ALA A 164 13.88 3.91 -11.53
C ALA A 164 14.47 2.55 -11.20
N TYR A 165 15.80 2.51 -11.07
CA TYR A 165 16.57 1.29 -10.94
C TYR A 165 17.61 1.42 -9.82
N ALA A 166 17.69 0.38 -9.00
CA ALA A 166 18.79 0.17 -8.08
C ALA A 166 20.09 -0.10 -8.85
N ASP A 167 21.22 0.08 -8.17
CA ASP A 167 22.53 -0.33 -8.67
C ASP A 167 22.64 -1.86 -8.65
N GLU A 168 22.68 -2.49 -9.82
CA GLU A 168 22.83 -3.95 -9.94
C GLU A 168 24.16 -4.45 -9.37
N ALA A 169 25.20 -3.60 -9.33
CA ALA A 169 26.51 -3.97 -8.78
C ALA A 169 26.53 -3.97 -7.24
N LYS A 170 25.52 -3.39 -6.57
CA LYS A 170 25.45 -3.27 -5.11
C LYS A 170 24.19 -3.94 -4.57
N THR A 171 24.39 -4.98 -3.77
CA THR A 171 23.28 -5.76 -3.18
C THR A 171 22.33 -4.91 -2.33
N ASP A 172 22.86 -3.93 -1.59
CA ASP A 172 22.09 -3.03 -0.72
C ASP A 172 21.50 -1.81 -1.45
N SER A 173 21.78 -1.63 -2.75
CA SER A 173 21.14 -0.56 -3.50
C SER A 173 19.65 -0.86 -3.66
N ARG A 174 18.83 0.16 -3.39
CA ARG A 174 17.37 0.12 -3.50
C ARG A 174 16.85 1.40 -4.10
N VAL A 175 15.76 1.27 -4.86
CA VAL A 175 14.89 2.39 -5.21
C VAL A 175 14.03 2.69 -3.99
N VAL A 176 13.91 3.96 -3.63
CA VAL A 176 13.10 4.43 -2.51
C VAL A 176 12.11 5.47 -3.00
N MET A 177 10.82 5.20 -2.83
CA MET A 177 9.74 6.16 -3.07
C MET A 177 9.08 6.53 -1.74
N THR A 178 8.93 7.82 -1.49
CA THR A 178 8.19 8.35 -0.34
C THR A 178 6.95 9.09 -0.82
N ILE A 179 5.79 8.70 -0.31
CA ILE A 179 4.48 9.28 -0.62
C ILE A 179 3.93 9.97 0.63
N TYR A 180 3.62 11.26 0.52
CA TYR A 180 3.14 12.08 1.63
C TYR A 180 1.62 12.29 1.52
N SER A 181 0.86 11.51 2.31
CA SER A 181 -0.62 11.48 2.32
C SER A 181 -1.25 12.71 3.01
N THR A 182 -0.57 13.33 3.97
CA THR A 182 -1.05 14.51 4.70
C THR A 182 -0.15 15.72 4.48
N GLY A 183 -0.78 16.86 4.23
CA GLY A 183 -0.12 18.07 3.77
C GLY A 183 0.51 18.81 4.93
N GLU A 184 1.77 18.51 5.20
CA GLU A 184 2.72 19.46 5.77
C GLU A 184 4.13 18.95 5.42
N PHE A 185 4.54 19.24 4.18
CA PHE A 185 5.95 19.26 3.85
C PHE A 185 6.24 20.63 3.26
N SER A 186 7.05 21.40 3.98
CA SER A 186 7.69 22.59 3.44
C SER A 186 8.51 22.17 2.23
N ASN A 187 8.27 22.85 1.11
CA ASN A 187 9.05 22.67 -0.11
C ASN A 187 10.55 22.71 0.29
N PRO A 188 11.42 21.78 -0.17
CA PRO A 188 12.85 21.86 0.12
C PRO A 188 13.45 23.22 -0.27
N PHE A 189 12.81 23.93 -1.20
CA PHE A 189 13.16 25.29 -1.56
C PHE A 189 12.80 26.33 -0.48
N GLU A 190 11.71 26.20 0.30
CA GLU A 190 11.43 27.12 1.42
C GLU A 190 12.49 27.02 2.53
N MET A 191 13.01 25.81 2.77
CA MET A 191 14.10 25.60 3.72
C MET A 191 15.46 26.11 3.20
N MET A 192 15.64 26.21 1.88
CA MET A 192 16.86 26.71 1.24
C MET A 192 16.77 28.20 0.84
N SER A 193 15.56 28.74 0.67
CA SER A 193 15.31 30.14 0.31
C SER A 193 15.27 31.07 1.51
N GLY A 194 15.28 30.53 2.73
CA GLY A 194 15.50 31.30 3.97
C GLY A 194 16.93 31.81 4.14
N ALA A 195 17.87 31.40 3.29
CA ALA A 195 19.25 31.88 3.30
C ALA A 195 19.48 32.95 2.22
N THR A 196 18.71 34.05 2.24
CA THR A 196 19.17 35.31 1.65
C THR A 196 20.08 36.04 2.63
N GLU A 197 21.22 35.43 2.96
CA GLU A 197 22.41 36.18 3.35
C GLU A 197 23.56 35.66 2.48
N THR A 198 24.05 36.55 1.63
CA THR A 198 25.22 36.41 0.76
C THR A 198 26.40 35.82 1.52
N PRO A 199 26.99 34.68 1.10
CA PRO A 199 28.21 34.19 1.72
C PRO A 199 29.40 35.02 1.21
N GLN A 200 29.97 35.81 2.11
CA GLN A 200 31.30 36.41 2.00
C GLN A 200 32.36 35.28 2.09
N PRO A 201 33.42 35.28 1.26
CA PRO A 201 34.37 34.18 1.24
C PRO A 201 35.40 34.33 2.36
N GLU A 202 35.50 33.34 3.24
CA GLU A 202 36.65 33.15 4.13
C GLU A 202 37.24 31.74 3.98
N PRO A 203 38.56 31.58 4.23
CA PRO A 203 39.40 30.66 3.47
C PRO A 203 39.42 29.24 4.02
N LEU A 204 39.76 28.34 3.10
CA LEU A 204 40.05 26.92 3.29
C LEU A 204 41.10 26.69 4.41
N ALA A 205 40.70 26.11 5.55
CA ALA A 205 41.62 25.44 6.46
C ALA A 205 40.93 24.38 7.34
N ALA A 206 41.46 23.16 7.23
CA ALA A 206 41.48 22.06 8.20
C ALA A 206 40.14 21.41 8.64
N GLN A 207 39.90 20.21 8.12
CA GLN A 207 39.13 19.17 8.83
C GLN A 207 39.84 18.79 10.15
N PRO A 208 39.06 18.36 11.15
CA PRO A 208 39.40 17.08 11.75
C PRO A 208 38.19 16.14 11.94
N THR A 209 38.51 14.87 11.85
CA THR A 209 37.78 13.65 12.17
C THR A 209 37.26 13.64 13.63
N ALA A 210 36.01 13.21 13.87
CA ALA A 210 35.60 12.54 15.11
C ALA A 210 34.20 11.88 14.96
N GLU A 211 34.10 10.67 15.51
CA GLU A 211 32.90 9.84 15.64
C GLU A 211 31.90 10.35 16.69
N ALA A 212 30.63 10.03 16.46
CA ALA A 212 29.49 9.87 17.37
C ALA A 212 29.26 10.86 18.54
N THR A 213 28.05 11.45 18.62
CA THR A 213 27.11 11.28 19.75
C THR A 213 25.78 12.01 19.46
N VAL A 214 24.68 11.34 19.80
CA VAL A 214 23.29 11.80 19.78
C VAL A 214 23.06 12.84 20.87
N GLU A 215 22.44 13.99 20.56
CA GLU A 215 21.62 14.71 21.53
C GLU A 215 20.33 15.29 20.93
N LYS A 216 19.28 15.05 21.70
CA LYS A 216 17.87 15.37 21.53
C LYS A 216 17.62 16.84 21.87
N LYS A 217 16.77 17.53 21.11
CA LYS A 217 16.03 18.68 21.65
C LYS A 217 14.60 18.69 21.12
N GLU A 218 13.70 18.23 21.98
CA GLU A 218 12.28 18.55 21.96
C GLU A 218 12.11 20.03 22.31
N ASP A 219 11.33 20.75 21.50
CA ASP A 219 10.23 21.57 22.02
C ASP A 219 9.14 21.64 20.94
N ALA A 220 7.98 21.08 21.28
CA ALA A 220 6.83 20.94 20.43
C ALA A 220 5.89 22.15 20.55
N PRO A 221 5.20 22.56 19.48
CA PRO A 221 3.80 22.91 19.55
C PRO A 221 2.97 21.61 19.44
N LYS A 222 2.06 21.40 20.39
CA LYS A 222 1.06 20.33 20.35
C LYS A 222 -0.05 20.68 19.36
N GLY A 223 -0.46 19.67 18.60
CA GLY A 223 -1.75 19.63 17.91
C GLY A 223 -1.61 19.56 16.40
N ASP A 224 -1.24 18.39 15.89
CA ASP A 224 -1.98 17.65 14.87
C ASP A 224 -1.33 16.26 14.74
N GLU A 225 -2.16 15.23 14.56
CA GLU A 225 -1.74 13.85 14.43
C GLU A 225 -0.77 13.73 13.26
N LYS A 226 0.54 13.68 13.55
CA LYS A 226 1.61 13.80 12.56
C LYS A 226 1.56 12.59 11.63
N ALA A 227 0.85 12.72 10.52
CA ALA A 227 0.65 11.60 9.64
C ALA A 227 1.99 11.21 8.98
N THR A 228 2.31 9.94 9.17
CA THR A 228 3.57 9.35 8.76
C THR A 228 3.54 9.09 7.25
N PRO A 229 4.59 9.47 6.51
CA PRO A 229 4.64 9.21 5.08
C PRO A 229 4.77 7.70 4.83
N ALA A 230 4.20 7.24 3.72
CA ALA A 230 4.42 5.87 3.26
C ALA A 230 5.76 5.81 2.53
N VAL A 231 6.64 4.90 2.96
CA VAL A 231 7.96 4.68 2.33
C VAL A 231 7.97 3.31 1.68
N ILE A 232 8.25 3.25 0.39
CA ILE A 232 8.30 2.02 -0.40
C ILE A 232 9.72 1.84 -0.93
N THR A 233 10.30 0.67 -0.70
CA THR A 233 11.65 0.33 -1.17
C THR A 233 11.63 -0.90 -2.06
N SER A 234 12.37 -0.90 -3.17
CA SER A 234 12.33 -1.95 -4.20
C SER A 234 13.64 -2.02 -4.99
N LYS A 235 13.76 -2.94 -5.95
CA LYS A 235 14.84 -2.93 -6.95
C LYS A 235 14.51 -2.08 -8.16
N THR A 236 13.26 -2.08 -8.59
CA THR A 236 12.78 -1.22 -9.67
C THR A 236 11.44 -0.57 -9.34
N LEU A 237 11.21 0.59 -9.94
CA LEU A 237 9.94 1.31 -9.92
C LEU A 237 9.59 1.69 -11.36
N ARG A 238 8.34 1.52 -11.73
CA ARG A 238 7.72 2.12 -12.91
C ARG A 238 6.47 2.90 -12.49
N LEU A 239 6.56 4.22 -12.52
CA LEU A 239 5.45 5.14 -12.26
C LEU A 239 4.86 5.61 -13.59
N ASN A 240 3.54 5.47 -13.74
CA ASN A 240 2.79 6.03 -14.87
C ASN A 240 1.81 7.09 -14.35
N ASP A 241 2.10 8.35 -14.66
CA ASP A 241 1.32 9.48 -14.17
C ASP A 241 -0.09 9.53 -14.80
N ASN A 242 -0.24 9.07 -16.05
CA ASN A 242 -1.55 9.06 -16.71
C ASN A 242 -2.47 7.98 -16.12
N GLU A 243 -1.91 6.84 -15.71
CA GLU A 243 -2.65 5.74 -15.11
C GLU A 243 -2.77 5.86 -13.58
N HIS A 244 -2.10 6.84 -12.98
CA HIS A 244 -1.95 7.01 -11.54
C HIS A 244 -1.51 5.71 -10.83
N ARG A 245 -0.58 4.98 -11.45
CA ARG A 245 -0.15 3.65 -11.02
C ARG A 245 1.36 3.59 -10.89
N ALA A 246 1.84 3.08 -9.77
CA ALA A 246 3.25 2.81 -9.52
C ALA A 246 3.46 1.32 -9.30
N ILE A 247 4.31 0.70 -10.12
CA ILE A 247 4.65 -0.72 -10.05
C ILE A 247 6.06 -0.83 -9.49
N PHE A 248 6.22 -1.61 -8.41
CA PHE A 248 7.48 -1.87 -7.74
C PHE A 248 7.80 -3.34 -7.87
N THR A 249 9.05 -3.70 -8.17
CA THR A 249 9.46 -5.10 -8.23
C THR A 249 10.81 -5.33 -7.54
N GLY A 250 11.02 -6.56 -7.07
CA GLY A 250 12.24 -7.03 -6.44
C GLY A 250 12.30 -6.69 -4.94
N ASP A 251 12.03 -7.70 -4.11
CA ASP A 251 12.06 -7.66 -2.65
C ASP A 251 11.36 -6.43 -2.06
N VAL A 252 10.18 -6.08 -2.55
CA VAL A 252 9.51 -4.82 -2.24
C VAL A 252 9.11 -4.76 -0.77
N VAL A 253 9.36 -3.63 -0.11
CA VAL A 253 8.95 -3.37 1.27
C VAL A 253 8.28 -2.01 1.34
N ALA A 254 7.00 -1.97 1.73
CA ALA A 254 6.26 -0.75 2.00
C ALA A 254 6.07 -0.58 3.52
N LYS A 255 6.40 0.58 4.05
CA LYS A 255 6.34 0.89 5.48
C LYS A 255 5.48 2.12 5.72
N LYS A 256 4.48 1.98 6.57
CA LYS A 256 3.69 3.06 7.15
C LYS A 256 3.37 2.65 8.59
N PRO A 257 4.23 3.02 9.56
CA PRO A 257 4.13 2.53 10.94
C PRO A 257 2.72 2.71 11.52
N PRO A 258 2.18 1.71 12.23
CA PRO A 258 2.84 0.46 12.66
C PRO A 258 2.84 -0.68 11.61
N THR A 259 2.38 -0.43 10.38
CA THR A 259 2.24 -1.45 9.34
C THR A 259 3.47 -1.55 8.44
N GLU A 260 3.88 -2.77 8.13
CA GLU A 260 4.88 -3.12 7.11
C GLU A 260 4.30 -4.17 6.16
N LEU A 261 4.47 -3.96 4.86
CA LEU A 261 4.12 -4.90 3.80
C LEU A 261 5.39 -5.34 3.08
N ARG A 262 5.50 -6.62 2.75
CA ARG A 262 6.56 -7.19 1.93
C ARG A 262 5.97 -8.08 0.84
N ALA A 263 6.55 -8.03 -0.36
CA ALA A 263 6.16 -8.86 -1.50
C ALA A 263 7.25 -8.82 -2.59
N ASP A 264 7.14 -9.67 -3.60
CA ASP A 264 8.04 -9.64 -4.77
C ASP A 264 7.65 -8.50 -5.73
N GLU A 265 6.35 -8.24 -5.86
CA GLU A 265 5.77 -7.16 -6.67
C GLU A 265 4.69 -6.41 -5.87
N MET A 266 4.65 -5.08 -6.04
CA MET A 266 3.58 -4.24 -5.51
C MET A 266 3.09 -3.24 -6.57
N ILE A 267 1.77 -3.14 -6.71
CA ILE A 267 1.10 -2.17 -7.56
C ILE A 267 0.36 -1.19 -6.65
N VAL A 268 0.80 0.06 -6.64
CA VAL A 268 0.21 1.14 -5.86
C VAL A 268 -0.66 2.01 -6.76
N TYR A 269 -1.93 2.12 -6.39
CA TYR A 269 -2.90 3.02 -7.01
C TYR A 269 -2.91 4.34 -6.24
N ILE A 270 -2.50 5.39 -6.92
CA ILE A 270 -2.38 6.74 -6.36
C ILE A 270 -3.62 7.53 -6.76
N MET A 271 -4.20 8.27 -5.84
CA MET A 271 -5.27 9.22 -6.11
C MET A 271 -4.80 10.64 -5.83
N LYS A 272 -5.29 11.60 -6.63
CA LYS A 272 -5.10 13.02 -6.33
C LYS A 272 -6.21 13.49 -5.39
N THR A 273 -5.82 14.05 -4.25
CA THR A 273 -6.74 14.70 -3.31
C THR A 273 -7.25 16.02 -3.92
N PRO A 274 -8.32 16.62 -3.37
CA PRO A 274 -8.81 17.94 -3.79
C PRO A 274 -7.73 19.04 -3.74
N ASP A 275 -6.75 18.90 -2.86
CA ASP A 275 -5.61 19.81 -2.73
C ASP A 275 -4.48 19.51 -3.73
N ASN A 276 -4.72 18.66 -4.73
CA ASN A 276 -3.74 18.20 -5.72
C ASN A 276 -2.53 17.47 -5.10
N ARG A 277 -2.73 16.79 -3.95
CA ARG A 277 -1.71 15.95 -3.30
C ARG A 277 -1.90 14.49 -3.68
N ASN A 278 -0.82 13.71 -3.70
CA ASN A 278 -0.88 12.28 -3.94
C ASN A 278 -1.20 11.53 -2.64
N ASP A 279 -2.20 10.67 -2.68
CA ASP A 279 -2.54 9.74 -1.60
C ASP A 279 -2.69 8.31 -2.15
N ILE A 280 -2.56 7.32 -1.29
CA ILE A 280 -2.70 5.91 -1.67
C ILE A 280 -4.18 5.55 -1.57
N GLU A 281 -4.75 5.04 -2.65
CA GLU A 281 -6.09 4.48 -2.64
C GLU A 281 -6.05 3.00 -2.25
N LYS A 282 -5.21 2.25 -2.96
CA LYS A 282 -5.14 0.80 -2.91
C LYS A 282 -3.72 0.32 -3.23
N ILE A 283 -3.31 -0.79 -2.64
CA ILE A 283 -2.07 -1.51 -2.96
C ILE A 283 -2.41 -2.97 -3.26
N ASP A 284 -2.07 -3.45 -4.45
CA ASP A 284 -2.06 -4.89 -4.76
C ASP A 284 -0.64 -5.42 -4.59
N VAL A 285 -0.52 -6.61 -4.01
CA VAL A 285 0.78 -7.25 -3.73
C VAL A 285 0.76 -8.71 -4.17
N SER A 286 1.88 -9.21 -4.68
CA SER A 286 2.01 -10.59 -5.14
C SER A 286 3.42 -11.13 -4.93
N GLY A 287 3.50 -12.45 -4.70
CA GLY A 287 4.74 -13.18 -4.41
C GLY A 287 5.22 -12.93 -2.98
N HIS A 288 5.41 -14.00 -2.21
CA HIS A 288 5.94 -13.97 -0.84
C HIS A 288 5.34 -12.87 0.06
N VAL A 289 4.02 -12.69 -0.02
CA VAL A 289 3.34 -11.60 0.67
C VAL A 289 3.45 -11.79 2.18
N LYS A 290 3.91 -10.75 2.87
CA LYS A 290 3.94 -10.67 4.33
C LYS A 290 3.47 -9.29 4.79
N VAL A 291 2.37 -9.27 5.53
CA VAL A 291 1.84 -8.11 6.24
C VAL A 291 2.23 -8.24 7.70
N THR A 292 2.75 -7.17 8.28
CA THR A 292 3.06 -7.10 9.71
C THR A 292 2.40 -5.86 10.27
N HIS A 293 1.56 -6.02 11.28
CA HIS A 293 0.86 -4.94 11.96
C HIS A 293 0.98 -5.19 13.46
N GLU A 294 1.80 -4.37 14.13
CA GLU A 294 2.18 -4.54 15.53
C GLU A 294 2.81 -5.92 15.82
N THR A 295 2.04 -6.86 16.38
CA THR A 295 2.47 -8.22 16.74
C THR A 295 1.88 -9.30 15.84
N THR A 296 0.94 -8.93 14.98
CA THR A 296 0.28 -9.83 14.05
C THR A 296 1.05 -9.87 12.73
N VAL A 297 1.37 -11.08 12.29
CA VAL A 297 2.00 -11.35 10.99
C VAL A 297 1.05 -12.17 10.14
N ILE A 298 0.75 -11.69 8.93
CA ILE A 298 -0.08 -12.41 7.95
C ILE A 298 0.78 -12.70 6.73
N THR A 299 0.83 -13.94 6.28
CA THR A 299 1.58 -14.36 5.09
C THR A 299 0.69 -15.03 4.05
N GLY A 300 1.03 -14.90 2.78
CA GLY A 300 0.28 -15.50 1.67
C GLY A 300 0.99 -15.34 0.32
N GLU A 301 0.26 -15.62 -0.75
CA GLU A 301 0.76 -15.54 -2.13
C GLU A 301 0.40 -14.21 -2.80
N THR A 302 -0.81 -13.70 -2.56
CA THR A 302 -1.27 -12.41 -3.06
C THR A 302 -1.98 -11.63 -1.97
N GLY A 303 -2.15 -10.33 -2.15
CA GLY A 303 -2.92 -9.52 -1.25
C GLY A 303 -3.38 -8.20 -1.85
N GLU A 304 -4.36 -7.61 -1.19
CA GLU A 304 -4.93 -6.31 -1.49
C GLU A 304 -5.01 -5.50 -0.19
N PHE A 305 -4.57 -4.26 -0.22
CA PHE A 305 -4.72 -3.30 0.87
C PHE A 305 -5.53 -2.09 0.39
N LEU A 306 -6.65 -1.82 1.05
CA LEU A 306 -7.50 -0.66 0.82
C LEU A 306 -7.23 0.38 1.90
N ASN A 307 -6.58 1.49 1.55
CA ASN A 307 -6.15 2.50 2.51
C ASN A 307 -7.34 3.21 3.17
N LYS A 308 -8.40 3.57 2.43
CA LYS A 308 -9.58 4.22 3.04
C LYS A 308 -10.33 3.33 4.02
N ALA A 309 -10.40 2.03 3.72
CA ALA A 309 -11.09 1.06 4.58
C ALA A 309 -10.19 0.49 5.69
N GLN A 310 -8.89 0.81 5.67
CA GLN A 310 -7.86 0.16 6.49
C GLN A 310 -7.99 -1.38 6.46
N LYS A 311 -8.31 -1.93 5.29
CA LYS A 311 -8.61 -3.35 5.10
C LYS A 311 -7.51 -4.01 4.31
N ALA A 312 -6.86 -5.03 4.88
CA ALA A 312 -5.94 -5.91 4.20
C ALA A 312 -6.63 -7.25 3.90
N THR A 313 -6.48 -7.77 2.69
CA THR A 313 -6.93 -9.11 2.30
C THR A 313 -5.71 -9.85 1.79
N VAL A 314 -5.36 -10.99 2.40
CA VAL A 314 -4.24 -11.84 1.99
C VAL A 314 -4.79 -13.18 1.56
N ARG A 315 -4.30 -13.71 0.44
CA ARG A 315 -4.78 -14.95 -0.17
C ARG A 315 -3.63 -15.92 -0.34
N GLY A 316 -3.88 -17.19 -0.01
CA GLY A 316 -3.01 -18.31 -0.31
C GLY A 316 -3.52 -19.12 -1.50
N THR A 317 -2.88 -20.26 -1.74
CA THR A 317 -3.38 -21.29 -2.65
C THR A 317 -3.80 -22.53 -1.84
N PRO A 318 -4.52 -23.50 -2.44
CA PRO A 318 -4.82 -24.77 -1.79
C PRO A 318 -3.56 -25.51 -1.28
N GLU A 319 -2.43 -25.37 -1.97
CA GLU A 319 -1.14 -25.97 -1.60
C GLU A 319 -0.40 -25.18 -0.52
N LYS A 320 -0.55 -23.85 -0.52
CA LYS A 320 0.10 -22.93 0.43
C LYS A 320 -0.91 -21.89 0.90
N LYS A 321 -1.69 -22.26 1.91
CA LYS A 321 -2.69 -21.39 2.53
C LYS A 321 -2.05 -20.13 3.10
N ALA A 322 -2.85 -19.07 3.20
CA ALA A 322 -2.43 -17.90 3.92
C ALA A 322 -2.41 -18.23 5.43
N HIS A 323 -1.44 -17.66 6.13
CA HIS A 323 -1.14 -17.98 7.52
C HIS A 323 -1.08 -16.71 8.37
N VAL A 324 -1.75 -16.71 9.52
CA VAL A 324 -1.63 -15.70 10.58
C VAL A 324 -0.81 -16.28 11.73
N ASP A 325 0.12 -15.49 12.23
CA ASP A 325 0.82 -15.69 13.49
C ASP A 325 0.69 -14.40 14.32
N ASP A 326 -0.06 -14.47 15.42
CA ASP A 326 -0.16 -13.41 16.41
C ASP A 326 0.55 -13.84 17.69
N SER A 327 1.73 -13.27 17.91
CA SER A 327 2.59 -13.63 19.05
C SER A 327 2.05 -13.11 20.38
N ALA A 328 1.24 -12.04 20.39
CA ALA A 328 0.68 -11.50 21.63
C ALA A 328 -0.46 -12.40 22.16
N GLN A 329 -1.23 -13.00 21.25
CA GLN A 329 -2.35 -13.88 21.59
C GLN A 329 -1.97 -15.37 21.50
N ASN A 330 -0.73 -15.68 21.09
CA ASN A 330 -0.26 -17.03 20.80
C ASN A 330 -1.25 -17.77 19.88
N LEU A 331 -1.77 -17.05 18.89
CA LEU A 331 -2.81 -17.48 17.95
C LEU A 331 -2.15 -17.74 16.60
N THR A 332 -2.43 -18.91 16.03
CA THR A 332 -2.07 -19.21 14.64
C THR A 332 -3.29 -19.67 13.85
N MET A 333 -3.38 -19.27 12.58
CA MET A 333 -4.52 -19.58 11.73
C MET A 333 -4.11 -19.78 10.28
N ASP A 334 -4.61 -20.84 9.64
CA ASP A 334 -4.45 -21.11 8.22
C ASP A 334 -5.80 -21.06 7.49
N ALA A 335 -5.88 -20.26 6.43
CA ALA A 335 -7.06 -20.13 5.60
C ALA A 335 -6.69 -19.77 4.15
N LEU A 336 -7.61 -20.04 3.21
CA LEU A 336 -7.40 -19.65 1.82
C LEU A 336 -7.41 -18.13 1.65
N ILE A 337 -8.30 -17.44 2.38
CA ILE A 337 -8.40 -15.98 2.41
C ILE A 337 -8.40 -15.53 3.87
N ILE A 338 -7.50 -14.60 4.20
CA ILE A 338 -7.46 -13.89 5.47
C ILE A 338 -7.78 -12.42 5.20
N THR A 339 -8.67 -11.86 6.00
CA THR A 339 -9.01 -10.43 5.97
C THR A 339 -8.65 -9.83 7.32
N ALA A 340 -7.99 -8.69 7.33
CA ALA A 340 -7.68 -7.94 8.54
C ALA A 340 -8.15 -6.49 8.41
N ASN A 341 -8.81 -5.99 9.45
CA ASN A 341 -9.08 -4.57 9.63
C ASN A 341 -7.96 -3.98 10.50
N LEU A 342 -7.07 -3.19 9.89
CA LEU A 342 -5.91 -2.62 10.55
C LEU A 342 -6.25 -1.44 11.48
N ALA A 343 -7.49 -0.94 11.46
CA ALA A 343 -7.94 0.08 12.40
C ALA A 343 -8.47 -0.53 13.71
N THR A 344 -9.12 -1.69 13.63
CA THR A 344 -9.72 -2.36 14.79
C THR A 344 -8.90 -3.55 15.30
N GLY A 345 -7.96 -4.06 14.50
CA GLY A 345 -7.23 -5.30 14.75
C GLY A 345 -8.06 -6.57 14.48
N GLU A 346 -9.29 -6.45 13.94
CA GLU A 346 -10.13 -7.61 13.67
C GLU A 346 -9.57 -8.46 12.52
N ILE A 347 -9.49 -9.77 12.75
CA ILE A 347 -9.04 -10.76 11.75
C ILE A 347 -10.19 -11.72 11.44
N GLY A 348 -10.50 -11.84 10.15
CA GLY A 348 -11.44 -12.82 9.60
C GLY A 348 -10.73 -13.80 8.66
N ALA A 349 -11.28 -15.01 8.54
CA ALA A 349 -10.80 -16.01 7.61
C ALA A 349 -11.96 -16.64 6.84
N THR A 350 -11.70 -17.06 5.60
CA THR A 350 -12.67 -17.75 4.75
C THR A 350 -11.98 -18.87 4.00
N GLY A 351 -12.59 -20.06 4.03
CA GLY A 351 -12.12 -21.25 3.31
C GLY A 351 -12.69 -21.42 1.91
N ALA A 352 -13.64 -20.58 1.50
CA ALA A 352 -14.16 -20.56 0.14
C ALA A 352 -13.42 -19.53 -0.72
N ALA A 353 -12.97 -19.94 -1.91
CA ALA A 353 -12.56 -19.00 -2.94
C ALA A 353 -13.82 -18.30 -3.47
N THR A 354 -14.11 -17.08 -3.02
CA THR A 354 -15.18 -16.29 -3.61
C THR A 354 -14.72 -15.81 -4.99
N GLN A 355 -14.89 -16.64 -6.03
CA GLN A 355 -14.95 -16.17 -7.40
C GLN A 355 -16.40 -15.77 -7.70
N VAL A 356 -16.60 -14.48 -7.99
CA VAL A 356 -17.83 -13.99 -8.60
C VAL A 356 -17.57 -13.91 -10.11
N GLU A 357 -17.87 -14.99 -10.83
CA GLU A 357 -18.28 -14.96 -12.23
C GLU A 357 -19.43 -15.96 -12.41
N PRO A 358 -20.58 -15.58 -12.98
CA PRO A 358 -21.78 -16.41 -12.92
C PRO A 358 -22.03 -17.18 -14.22
N GLU A 359 -21.12 -18.03 -14.71
CA GLU A 359 -21.41 -18.82 -15.94
C GLU A 359 -20.77 -20.22 -15.93
N ASN A 360 -21.16 -21.07 -14.98
CA ASN A 360 -21.48 -22.49 -15.25
C ASN A 360 -21.87 -23.21 -13.95
N GLU A 361 -23.12 -23.66 -13.90
CA GLU A 361 -23.59 -24.62 -12.90
C GLU A 361 -22.98 -26.00 -13.19
N THR A 362 -21.98 -26.42 -12.40
CA THR A 362 -21.84 -27.77 -11.80
C THR A 362 -20.42 -27.99 -11.26
N GLU A 363 -20.06 -27.29 -10.18
CA GLU A 363 -19.05 -27.76 -9.23
C GLU A 363 -19.34 -27.04 -7.91
N GLU A 364 -19.70 -27.78 -6.84
CA GLU A 364 -19.84 -27.18 -5.52
C GLU A 364 -18.48 -26.57 -5.12
N PRO A 365 -18.40 -25.29 -4.71
CA PRO A 365 -17.15 -24.72 -4.25
C PRO A 365 -16.67 -25.54 -3.05
N GLY A 366 -15.53 -26.21 -3.20
CA GLY A 366 -14.93 -27.02 -2.14
C GLY A 366 -14.84 -26.21 -0.86
N LYS A 367 -15.62 -26.60 0.16
CA LYS A 367 -15.62 -25.93 1.47
C LYS A 367 -14.32 -26.30 2.19
N GLU A 368 -13.20 -25.63 1.87
CA GLU A 368 -11.97 -25.86 2.62
C GLU A 368 -12.15 -25.42 4.07
N ARG A 369 -11.64 -26.23 5.00
CA ARG A 369 -11.71 -25.97 6.44
C ARG A 369 -10.63 -24.97 6.86
N ILE A 370 -11.00 -24.06 7.76
CA ILE A 370 -10.09 -23.15 8.45
C ILE A 370 -9.47 -23.91 9.62
N HIS A 371 -8.15 -23.82 9.78
CA HIS A 371 -7.43 -24.39 10.92
C HIS A 371 -6.97 -23.26 11.84
N MET A 372 -7.18 -23.40 13.15
CA MET A 372 -6.81 -22.40 14.16
C MET A 372 -6.24 -23.10 15.40
N GLN A 373 -5.16 -22.56 15.96
CA GLN A 373 -4.54 -23.05 17.20
C GLN A 373 -4.31 -21.90 18.17
N PHE A 374 -4.58 -22.14 19.45
CA PHE A 374 -4.38 -21.19 20.55
C PHE A 374 -3.31 -21.70 21.52
N GLY A 375 -2.54 -20.77 22.07
CA GLY A 375 -1.64 -20.96 23.19
C GLY A 375 -2.35 -21.39 24.48
N VAL A 376 -1.74 -22.31 25.21
CA VAL A 376 -2.39 -23.14 26.24
C VAL A 376 -2.38 -22.58 27.66
N ASP A 377 -2.07 -21.31 27.89
CA ASP A 377 -2.07 -20.80 29.27
C ASP A 377 -3.48 -20.78 29.88
N ASP A 378 -4.52 -20.62 29.04
CA ASP A 378 -5.95 -20.68 29.45
C ASP A 378 -6.78 -21.78 28.76
N ALA A 379 -6.22 -22.47 27.75
CA ALA A 379 -6.98 -23.49 27.01
C ALA A 379 -7.22 -24.76 27.84
N GLN A 380 -6.33 -25.09 28.79
CA GLN A 380 -6.59 -26.14 29.78
C GLN A 380 -7.74 -25.74 30.71
N THR A 381 -7.85 -24.48 31.12
CA THR A 381 -8.97 -23.99 31.94
C THR A 381 -10.32 -24.05 31.22
N MET A 382 -10.33 -23.99 29.89
CA MET A 382 -11.55 -24.16 29.07
C MET A 382 -11.87 -25.61 28.69
N LEU A 383 -10.85 -26.46 28.47
CA LEU A 383 -11.02 -27.87 28.11
C LEU A 383 -11.15 -28.80 29.34
N ASP A 384 -10.59 -28.40 30.48
CA ASP A 384 -10.73 -29.08 31.79
C ASP A 384 -11.95 -28.56 32.57
N GLN A 385 -12.81 -27.73 31.98
CA GLN A 385 -14.19 -27.72 32.46
C GLN A 385 -14.76 -29.12 32.16
N PRO A 386 -15.07 -29.95 33.18
CA PRO A 386 -15.81 -31.16 32.91
C PRO A 386 -17.05 -30.73 32.16
N ALA A 387 -17.31 -31.31 30.98
CA ALA A 387 -18.54 -31.10 30.26
C ALA A 387 -19.69 -31.30 31.25
N THR A 388 -20.27 -30.21 31.75
CA THR A 388 -21.47 -30.25 32.57
C THR A 388 -22.58 -30.54 31.60
N GLN A 389 -22.68 -31.82 31.21
CA GLN A 389 -23.88 -32.34 30.60
C GLN A 389 -25.03 -31.92 31.52
N PRO A 390 -26.09 -31.28 31.02
CA PRO A 390 -27.22 -30.91 31.85
C PRO A 390 -27.90 -32.19 32.34
N THR A 391 -27.51 -32.68 33.51
CA THR A 391 -28.14 -33.83 34.15
C THR A 391 -29.50 -33.37 34.64
N THR A 392 -30.54 -33.66 33.87
CA THR A 392 -31.92 -33.50 34.33
C THR A 392 -32.22 -34.63 35.31
N TYR A 393 -32.79 -34.30 36.47
CA TYR A 393 -33.24 -35.25 37.48
C TYR A 393 -34.75 -35.47 37.29
N SER A 394 -35.18 -36.73 37.24
CA SER A 394 -36.61 -37.07 37.28
C SER A 394 -36.85 -38.34 38.09
N ILE A 395 -38.00 -38.42 38.79
CA ILE A 395 -38.44 -39.63 39.48
C ILE A 395 -39.33 -40.41 38.51
N THR A 396 -38.83 -41.52 37.97
CA THR A 396 -39.60 -42.42 37.09
C THR A 396 -40.17 -43.60 37.88
N GLU A 397 -41.03 -44.40 37.25
CA GLU A 397 -41.51 -45.69 37.80
C GLU A 397 -40.35 -46.60 38.22
N GLU A 398 -39.26 -46.60 37.46
CA GLU A 398 -38.06 -47.39 37.77
C GLU A 398 -37.30 -46.85 38.99
N SER A 399 -37.24 -45.52 39.15
CA SER A 399 -36.67 -44.87 40.34
C SER A 399 -37.41 -45.29 41.61
N VAL A 400 -38.75 -45.33 41.55
CA VAL A 400 -39.61 -45.74 42.67
C VAL A 400 -39.39 -47.19 43.07
N ALA A 401 -39.23 -48.09 42.10
CA ALA A 401 -38.91 -49.50 42.38
C ALA A 401 -37.54 -49.65 43.09
N LYS A 402 -36.55 -48.84 42.72
CA LYS A 402 -35.22 -48.82 43.35
C LYS A 402 -35.24 -48.18 44.74
N PHE A 403 -36.10 -47.19 44.99
CA PHE A 403 -36.27 -46.60 46.32
C PHE A 403 -36.79 -47.61 47.36
N ARG A 404 -37.68 -48.53 46.95
CA ARG A 404 -38.13 -49.64 47.81
C ARG A 404 -37.00 -50.62 48.15
N GLN A 405 -36.08 -50.86 47.22
CA GLN A 405 -34.90 -51.73 47.44
C GLN A 405 -33.89 -51.10 48.40
N GLU A 406 -33.75 -49.77 48.42
CA GLU A 406 -32.89 -49.01 49.34
C GLU A 406 -33.57 -48.71 50.70
N LYS A 407 -34.65 -49.44 51.04
CA LYS A 407 -35.39 -49.36 52.33
C LYS A 407 -35.99 -47.99 52.64
N ILE A 408 -36.39 -47.20 51.64
CA ILE A 408 -37.19 -46.00 51.87
C ILE A 408 -38.62 -46.42 52.22
N PRO A 409 -39.22 -45.97 53.34
CA PRO A 409 -40.57 -46.36 53.74
C PRO A 409 -41.62 -46.00 52.68
N ASP A 410 -42.60 -46.86 52.43
CA ASP A 410 -43.64 -46.63 51.42
C ASP A 410 -44.43 -45.33 51.67
N ALA A 411 -44.64 -44.95 52.94
CA ALA A 411 -45.26 -43.68 53.31
C ALA A 411 -44.44 -42.44 52.89
N THR A 412 -43.12 -42.58 52.73
CA THR A 412 -42.24 -41.52 52.20
C THR A 412 -42.25 -41.51 50.67
N ILE A 413 -42.32 -42.68 50.04
CA ILE A 413 -42.45 -42.82 48.58
C ILE A 413 -43.79 -42.24 48.09
N GLU A 414 -44.88 -42.47 48.81
CA GLU A 414 -46.21 -41.94 48.48
C GLU A 414 -46.22 -40.40 48.46
N LYS A 415 -45.51 -39.77 49.40
CA LYS A 415 -45.34 -38.30 49.44
C LYS A 415 -44.50 -37.75 48.28
N LEU A 416 -43.66 -38.57 47.63
CA LEU A 416 -42.89 -38.20 46.45
C LEU A 416 -43.65 -38.37 45.13
N SER A 417 -44.84 -38.98 45.16
CA SER A 417 -45.72 -39.16 43.99
C SER A 417 -45.99 -37.89 43.18
N PRO A 418 -46.14 -36.68 43.77
CA PRO A 418 -46.36 -35.44 43.02
C PRO A 418 -45.18 -35.04 42.11
N LEU A 419 -43.98 -35.50 42.45
CA LEU A 419 -42.73 -35.18 41.72
C LEU A 419 -42.41 -36.20 40.62
N LYS A 420 -43.28 -37.20 40.44
CA LYS A 420 -43.11 -38.26 39.45
C LYS A 420 -43.20 -37.69 38.03
N ASN A 421 -42.29 -38.08 37.16
CA ASN A 421 -42.16 -37.60 35.78
C ASN A 421 -41.91 -36.09 35.63
N GLN A 422 -41.64 -35.37 36.73
CA GLN A 422 -41.25 -33.97 36.68
C GLN A 422 -39.74 -33.87 36.42
N MET A 423 -39.35 -32.98 35.50
CA MET A 423 -37.96 -32.79 35.10
C MET A 423 -37.34 -31.59 35.82
N PHE A 424 -36.20 -31.80 36.46
CA PHE A 424 -35.45 -30.76 37.15
C PHE A 424 -34.06 -30.60 36.52
N SER A 425 -33.75 -29.41 36.03
CA SER A 425 -32.50 -29.15 35.30
C SER A 425 -31.26 -29.04 36.19
N HIS A 426 -31.45 -28.87 37.51
CA HIS A 426 -30.37 -28.75 38.48
C HIS A 426 -30.65 -29.62 39.72
N GLU A 427 -29.58 -30.14 40.34
CA GLU A 427 -29.66 -30.94 41.57
C GLU A 427 -30.35 -30.17 42.70
N ALA A 428 -30.05 -28.88 42.83
CA ALA A 428 -30.59 -28.02 43.88
C ALA A 428 -32.11 -27.89 43.78
N ASP A 429 -32.65 -27.75 42.56
CA ASP A 429 -34.09 -27.63 42.32
C ASP A 429 -34.81 -28.94 42.65
N PHE A 430 -34.19 -30.07 42.26
CA PHE A 430 -34.70 -31.41 42.59
C PHE A 430 -34.73 -31.65 44.10
N LEU A 431 -33.64 -31.37 44.81
CA LEU A 431 -33.56 -31.56 46.26
C LEU A 431 -34.51 -30.64 47.02
N LYS A 432 -34.72 -29.41 46.55
CA LYS A 432 -35.70 -28.49 47.12
C LYS A 432 -37.13 -29.01 46.96
N ALA A 433 -37.49 -29.50 45.78
CA ALA A 433 -38.81 -30.08 45.54
C ALA A 433 -39.05 -31.34 46.40
N VAL A 434 -38.03 -32.18 46.58
CA VAL A 434 -38.06 -33.32 47.49
C VAL A 434 -38.20 -32.86 48.95
N GLU A 435 -37.45 -31.83 49.36
CA GLU A 435 -37.55 -31.25 50.70
C GLU A 435 -38.94 -30.72 51.01
N ASP A 436 -39.60 -30.09 50.04
CA ASP A 436 -40.99 -29.62 50.16
C ASP A 436 -41.98 -30.81 50.29
N ALA A 437 -41.68 -31.96 49.68
CA ALA A 437 -42.55 -33.13 49.67
C ALA A 437 -42.43 -34.04 50.91
N ILE A 438 -41.20 -34.30 51.38
CA ILE A 438 -40.93 -35.24 52.49
C ILE A 438 -40.30 -34.58 53.72
N GLY A 439 -40.00 -33.29 53.67
CA GLY A 439 -39.36 -32.55 54.74
C GLY A 439 -37.83 -32.68 54.74
N LYS A 440 -37.17 -31.68 55.32
CA LYS A 440 -35.70 -31.53 55.36
C LYS A 440 -34.97 -32.71 55.99
N GLU A 441 -35.52 -33.26 57.07
CA GLU A 441 -34.89 -34.34 57.84
C GLU A 441 -34.86 -35.66 57.07
N LEU A 442 -35.98 -36.02 56.41
CA LEU A 442 -36.06 -37.22 55.57
C LEU A 442 -35.29 -37.06 54.26
N THR A 443 -35.28 -35.85 53.70
CA THR A 443 -34.49 -35.52 52.50
C THR A 443 -33.01 -35.69 52.76
N ALA A 444 -32.49 -35.18 53.89
CA ALA A 444 -31.09 -35.36 54.26
C ALA A 444 -30.73 -36.84 54.47
N LYS A 445 -31.64 -37.61 55.10
CA LYS A 445 -31.45 -39.05 55.36
C LYS A 445 -31.38 -39.88 54.07
N TYR A 446 -32.22 -39.59 53.08
CA TYR A 446 -32.33 -40.39 51.84
C TYR A 446 -31.69 -39.72 50.61
N LYS A 447 -31.08 -38.55 50.75
CA LYS A 447 -30.44 -37.77 49.68
C LYS A 447 -29.59 -38.63 48.74
N LYS A 448 -28.74 -39.48 49.31
CA LYS A 448 -27.83 -40.35 48.54
C LYS A 448 -28.57 -41.36 47.67
N ALA A 449 -29.66 -41.95 48.16
CA ALA A 449 -30.47 -42.91 47.42
C ALA A 449 -31.32 -42.21 46.34
N LEU A 450 -31.87 -41.02 46.65
CA LEU A 450 -32.68 -40.21 45.74
C LEU A 450 -31.88 -39.70 44.53
N LEU A 451 -30.63 -39.25 44.75
CA LEU A 451 -29.74 -38.80 43.68
C LEU A 451 -29.16 -39.96 42.85
N LYS A 452 -28.95 -41.13 43.46
CA LYS A 452 -28.39 -42.32 42.79
C LYS A 452 -29.38 -42.98 41.83
N HIS A 453 -30.68 -42.91 42.12
CA HIS A 453 -31.72 -43.65 41.39
C HIS A 453 -32.71 -42.77 40.62
N SER A 454 -32.56 -41.45 40.61
CA SER A 454 -33.27 -40.56 39.68
C SER A 454 -32.74 -40.74 38.25
N ALA A 455 -33.64 -40.74 37.27
CA ALA A 455 -33.30 -40.99 35.88
C ALA A 455 -32.62 -39.75 35.26
N LYS A 456 -31.39 -39.94 34.75
CA LYS A 456 -30.70 -39.01 33.86
C LYS A 456 -31.12 -39.32 32.43
N VAL A 457 -31.91 -38.45 31.80
CA VAL A 457 -32.35 -38.64 30.42
C VAL A 457 -31.42 -37.84 29.50
N GLU A 458 -30.72 -38.53 28.60
CA GLU A 458 -29.94 -37.90 27.53
C GLU A 458 -30.90 -37.17 26.57
N LYS A 459 -30.65 -35.89 26.32
CA LYS A 459 -31.23 -35.22 25.17
C LYS A 459 -30.55 -35.81 23.93
N THR A 460 -31.22 -36.69 23.21
CA THR A 460 -30.90 -36.94 21.79
C THR A 460 -31.07 -35.63 21.05
N THR A 461 -29.99 -34.89 20.85
CA THR A 461 -29.93 -33.82 19.87
C THR A 461 -29.62 -34.40 18.50
N GLU A 462 -30.47 -34.01 17.57
CA GLU A 462 -30.40 -34.23 16.15
C GLU A 462 -29.00 -33.99 15.58
N LYS A 463 -28.73 -34.75 14.52
CA LYS A 463 -27.57 -34.65 13.62
C LYS A 463 -27.57 -33.28 12.92
N GLY A 464 -27.14 -32.25 13.64
CA GLY A 464 -26.72 -30.97 13.09
C GLY A 464 -25.19 -30.94 13.09
N GLU A 465 -24.58 -30.88 11.91
CA GLU A 465 -23.15 -30.64 11.75
C GLU A 465 -22.80 -29.27 12.34
N ASN A 466 -22.40 -29.24 13.61
CA ASN A 466 -21.74 -28.10 14.23
C ASN A 466 -20.24 -28.17 13.93
N PRO A 467 -19.58 -27.02 13.67
CA PRO A 467 -18.19 -26.98 13.22
C PRO A 467 -17.24 -27.51 14.31
N SER A 468 -16.50 -28.56 13.98
CA SER A 468 -15.45 -29.12 14.84
C SER A 468 -14.15 -28.31 14.69
N VAL A 469 -13.84 -27.50 15.70
CA VAL A 469 -12.49 -26.93 15.90
C VAL A 469 -11.62 -28.04 16.46
N THR A 470 -10.60 -28.47 15.71
CA THR A 470 -9.63 -29.47 16.20
C THR A 470 -8.39 -28.75 16.70
N ILE A 471 -8.24 -28.67 18.02
CA ILE A 471 -7.06 -28.11 18.70
C ILE A 471 -6.01 -29.23 18.80
N TYR A 472 -4.83 -29.02 18.24
CA TYR A 472 -3.69 -29.92 18.44
C TYR A 472 -2.71 -29.29 19.44
N PRO A 473 -2.29 -30.03 20.50
CA PRO A 473 -1.23 -29.54 21.37
C PRO A 473 0.11 -29.52 20.63
N LYS A 474 0.81 -28.40 20.69
CA LYS A 474 2.18 -28.25 20.18
C LYS A 474 3.09 -29.25 20.90
N LYS A 475 3.56 -30.28 20.19
CA LYS A 475 4.60 -31.19 20.72
C LYS A 475 5.91 -30.39 20.81
N GLY A 476 6.33 -30.09 22.03
CA GLY A 476 7.63 -29.51 22.30
C GLY A 476 8.76 -30.43 21.82
N LYS A 477 9.79 -29.82 21.25
CA LYS A 477 11.16 -30.34 21.25
C LYS A 477 12.04 -29.29 21.89
#